data_AF-A0A656K460-F1
#
_entry.id   AF-A0A656K460-F1
#
_cell.length_a   1.000
_cell.length_b   1.000
_cell.length_c   1.000
_cell.angle_alpha   90.00
_cell.angle_beta   90.00
_cell.angle_gamma   90.00
#
_symmetry.space_group_name_H-M   'P 1'
#
loop_
_entity.id
_entity.type
_entity.pdbx_description
1 polymer ?
#
loop_
_entity_poly.entity_id
_entity_poly.type
_entity_poly.pdbx_seq_one_letter_code
_entity_poly.pdbx_strand_id
1 'polypeptide(L)'
;AFLNGSGTTNAANLESFYGRTYESQYLCGMAAGAASKTGKLGFVAANPFGQVNWTINAYELGARQTNPKATVTVVYTGAWNDPVKERAATMALIDNGVDVVGQHVDSPTPQIVAQERGIHGTGHHRDLSEFAPKATVCSSVWVWDRFLGPELKKIIAGNWTP
;
A
#
# COMPACT_ATOMS: atom_id res chain seq x y z
N ALA A 1 18.47 0.38 22.55
CA ALA A 1 17.90 -0.39 21.43
C ALA A 1 17.16 0.59 20.52
N PHE A 2 17.41 0.51 19.22
CA PHE A 2 16.72 1.28 18.19
C PHE A 2 16.14 0.30 17.18
N LEU A 3 14.83 0.41 16.90
CA LEU A 3 14.15 -0.37 15.87
C LEU A 3 13.80 0.58 14.72
N ASN A 4 14.31 0.31 13.53
CA ASN A 4 14.16 1.17 12.36
C ASN A 4 13.27 0.52 11.29
N GLY A 5 12.07 1.07 11.11
CA GLY A 5 11.13 0.61 10.10
C GLY A 5 11.66 0.89 8.70
N SER A 6 11.81 -0.15 7.88
CA SER A 6 12.28 -0.06 6.49
C SER A 6 13.73 0.43 6.31
N GLY A 7 14.56 0.31 7.34
CA GLY A 7 15.98 0.59 7.25
C GLY A 7 16.75 -0.48 6.44
N THR A 8 17.95 -0.11 5.98
CA THR A 8 18.85 -1.00 5.21
C THR A 8 20.13 -1.35 5.97
N THR A 9 20.28 -0.88 7.20
CA THR A 9 21.49 -1.03 8.01
C THR A 9 21.17 -1.49 9.42
N ASN A 10 22.05 -2.31 9.98
CA ASN A 10 22.03 -2.73 11.38
C ASN A 10 23.32 -2.25 12.06
N ALA A 11 23.28 -2.09 13.37
CA ALA A 11 24.45 -1.77 14.19
C ALA A 11 24.31 -2.40 15.59
N ALA A 12 25.32 -2.25 16.44
CA ALA A 12 25.35 -2.86 17.77
C ALA A 12 24.13 -2.55 18.66
N ASN A 13 23.42 -1.45 18.39
CA ASN A 13 22.20 -1.07 19.10
C ASN A 13 21.03 -0.72 18.16
N LEU A 14 21.08 -1.11 16.88
CA LEU A 14 20.12 -0.77 15.83
C LEU A 14 19.73 -2.01 15.01
N GLU A 15 18.43 -2.30 14.96
CA GLU A 15 17.83 -3.35 14.11
C GLU A 15 16.86 -2.71 13.13
N SER A 16 17.04 -2.98 11.84
CA SER A 16 16.08 -2.63 10.80
C SER A 16 15.06 -3.74 10.61
N PHE A 17 13.78 -3.38 10.51
CA PHE A 17 12.69 -4.32 10.31
C PHE A 17 11.69 -3.80 9.27
N TYR A 18 11.09 -4.71 8.51
CA TYR A 18 9.99 -4.39 7.61
C TYR A 18 9.18 -5.63 7.29
N GLY A 19 7.88 -5.47 7.02
CA GLY A 19 7.07 -6.60 6.56
C GLY A 19 7.14 -6.80 5.06
N ARG A 20 6.77 -8.01 4.63
CA ARG A 20 6.69 -8.39 3.22
C ARG A 20 5.40 -7.87 2.60
N THR A 21 5.24 -6.55 2.50
CA THR A 21 4.00 -5.90 1.99
C THR A 21 3.60 -6.36 0.61
N TYR A 22 4.55 -6.80 -0.20
CA TYR A 22 4.28 -7.38 -1.51
C TYR A 22 3.37 -8.62 -1.44
N GLU A 23 3.38 -9.39 -0.34
CA GLU A 23 2.49 -10.55 -0.18
C GLU A 23 1.02 -10.11 -0.07
N SER A 24 0.73 -9.16 0.81
CA SER A 24 -0.63 -8.63 0.98
C SER A 24 -1.07 -7.80 -0.23
N GLN A 25 -0.14 -7.07 -0.85
CA GLN A 25 -0.43 -6.26 -2.02
C GLN A 25 -0.66 -7.11 -3.28
N TYR A 26 -0.04 -8.29 -3.39
CA TYR A 26 -0.40 -9.28 -4.40
C TYR A 26 -1.87 -9.70 -4.28
N LEU A 27 -2.34 -9.99 -3.06
CA LEU A 27 -3.73 -10.35 -2.81
C LEU A 27 -4.69 -9.19 -3.10
N CYS A 28 -4.34 -7.96 -2.72
CA CYS A 28 -5.13 -6.79 -3.12
C CYS A 28 -5.10 -6.56 -4.63
N GLY A 29 -3.99 -6.87 -5.31
CA GLY A 29 -3.90 -6.91 -6.77
C GLY A 29 -4.91 -7.88 -7.37
N MET A 30 -5.00 -9.10 -6.84
CA MET A 30 -6.01 -10.08 -7.29
C MET A 30 -7.44 -9.56 -7.13
N ALA A 31 -7.76 -8.93 -5.99
CA ALA A 31 -9.06 -8.30 -5.76
C ALA A 31 -9.33 -7.17 -6.75
N ALA A 32 -8.34 -6.33 -7.03
CA ALA A 32 -8.46 -5.24 -8.00
C ALA A 32 -8.65 -5.74 -9.43
N GLY A 33 -7.89 -6.75 -9.86
CA GLY A 33 -8.04 -7.38 -11.17
C GLY A 33 -9.43 -7.98 -11.36
N ALA A 34 -10.00 -8.59 -10.32
CA ALA A 34 -11.35 -9.16 -10.34
C ALA A 34 -12.45 -8.09 -10.33
N ALA A 35 -12.24 -6.96 -9.65
CA ALA A 35 -13.19 -5.86 -9.56
C ALA A 35 -13.21 -4.98 -10.84
N SER A 36 -12.10 -4.92 -11.57
CA SER A 36 -11.95 -4.09 -12.76
C SER A 36 -12.74 -4.64 -13.95
N LYS A 37 -13.49 -3.75 -14.61
CA LYS A 37 -14.23 -4.03 -15.85
C LYS A 37 -13.42 -3.64 -17.07
N THR A 38 -12.57 -2.62 -16.95
CA THR A 38 -11.73 -2.09 -18.03
C THR A 38 -10.39 -2.82 -18.17
N GLY A 39 -9.92 -3.48 -17.10
CA GLY A 39 -8.54 -3.97 -16.98
C GLY A 39 -7.50 -2.86 -16.75
N LYS A 40 -7.92 -1.59 -16.63
CA LYS A 40 -7.04 -0.46 -16.36
C LYS A 40 -7.04 -0.14 -14.87
N LEU A 41 -5.95 -0.44 -14.21
CA LEU A 41 -5.74 -0.17 -12.79
C LEU A 41 -4.81 1.03 -12.62
N GLY A 42 -5.00 1.76 -11.54
CA GLY A 42 -4.15 2.88 -11.14
C GLY A 42 -3.46 2.59 -9.82
N PHE A 43 -2.30 3.20 -9.60
CA PHE A 43 -1.59 3.08 -8.34
C PHE A 43 -0.99 4.44 -7.92
N VAL A 44 -1.42 4.94 -6.76
CA VAL A 44 -0.90 6.20 -6.18
C VAL A 44 0.21 5.86 -5.20
N ALA A 45 1.43 6.27 -5.50
CA ALA A 45 2.62 5.92 -4.74
C ALA A 45 3.33 7.17 -4.20
N ALA A 46 4.00 7.04 -3.06
CA ALA A 46 4.78 8.14 -2.50
C ALA A 46 6.09 8.37 -3.28
N ASN A 47 7.09 7.51 -3.08
CA ASN A 47 8.45 7.67 -3.60
C ASN A 47 8.93 6.41 -4.33
N PRO A 48 9.81 6.52 -5.35
CA PRO A 48 10.25 5.39 -6.17
C PRO A 48 11.39 4.57 -5.51
N PHE A 49 11.18 4.14 -4.26
CA PHE A 49 12.14 3.29 -3.54
C PHE A 49 11.83 1.80 -3.74
N GLY A 50 12.82 0.93 -3.47
CA GLY A 50 12.67 -0.52 -3.62
C GLY A 50 11.41 -1.07 -2.93
N GLN A 51 11.10 -0.57 -1.72
CA GLN A 51 9.93 -0.98 -0.95
C GLN A 51 8.56 -0.55 -1.53
N VAL A 52 8.56 0.46 -2.39
CA VAL A 52 7.35 0.91 -3.07
C VAL A 52 7.21 0.15 -4.38
N ASN A 53 8.33 -0.01 -5.10
CA ASN A 53 8.35 -0.69 -6.39
C ASN A 53 8.01 -2.19 -6.28
N TRP A 54 8.49 -2.90 -5.26
CA TRP A 54 8.12 -4.31 -5.07
C TRP A 54 6.62 -4.50 -4.76
N THR A 55 5.95 -3.47 -4.22
CA THR A 55 4.55 -3.47 -3.82
C THR A 55 3.70 -3.26 -5.07
N ILE A 56 4.08 -2.29 -5.90
CA ILE A 56 3.49 -2.03 -7.21
C ILE A 56 3.60 -3.27 -8.11
N ASN A 57 4.80 -3.85 -8.20
CA ASN A 57 5.02 -5.03 -9.04
C ASN A 57 4.19 -6.22 -8.58
N ALA A 58 4.12 -6.46 -7.27
CA ALA A 58 3.30 -7.55 -6.73
C ALA A 58 1.81 -7.32 -6.95
N TYR A 59 1.33 -6.07 -6.80
CA TYR A 59 -0.04 -5.69 -7.11
C TYR A 59 -0.39 -5.95 -8.58
N GLU A 60 0.49 -5.58 -9.51
CA GLU A 60 0.31 -5.86 -10.94
C GLU A 60 0.29 -7.37 -11.24
N LEU A 61 1.21 -8.14 -10.65
CA LEU A 61 1.24 -9.60 -10.79
C LEU A 61 -0.05 -10.24 -10.25
N GLY A 62 -0.52 -9.81 -9.08
CA GLY A 62 -1.77 -10.27 -8.50
C GLY A 62 -2.97 -9.93 -9.35
N ALA A 63 -3.04 -8.71 -9.89
CA ALA A 63 -4.10 -8.30 -10.80
C ALA A 63 -4.13 -9.17 -12.06
N ARG A 64 -2.97 -9.51 -12.62
CA ARG A 64 -2.87 -10.39 -13.78
C ARG A 64 -3.29 -11.82 -13.51
N GLN A 65 -3.23 -12.26 -12.25
CA GLN A 65 -3.71 -13.60 -11.88
C GLN A 65 -5.23 -13.74 -12.03
N THR A 66 -6.00 -12.68 -11.79
CA THR A 66 -7.47 -12.69 -11.91
C THR A 66 -7.97 -12.05 -13.21
N ASN A 67 -7.19 -11.14 -13.78
CA ASN A 67 -7.44 -10.52 -15.08
C ASN A 67 -6.12 -10.46 -15.88
N PRO A 68 -5.82 -11.46 -16.74
CA PRO A 68 -4.55 -11.57 -17.45
C PRO A 68 -4.17 -10.38 -18.35
N LYS A 69 -5.14 -9.52 -18.69
CA LYS A 69 -4.93 -8.32 -19.52
C LYS A 69 -4.79 -7.04 -18.68
N ALA A 70 -4.79 -7.15 -17.35
CA ALA A 70 -4.69 -5.99 -16.48
C ALA A 70 -3.36 -5.25 -16.68
N THR A 71 -3.47 -3.92 -16.70
CA THR A 71 -2.35 -2.97 -16.73
C THR A 71 -2.43 -2.06 -15.53
N VAL A 72 -1.28 -1.70 -14.94
CA VAL A 72 -1.20 -0.76 -13.82
C VAL A 72 -0.47 0.51 -14.25
N THR A 73 -1.13 1.65 -14.17
CA THR A 73 -0.51 2.98 -14.34
C THR A 73 -0.20 3.57 -12.98
N VAL A 74 1.06 3.99 -12.78
CA VAL A 74 1.55 4.50 -11.49
C VAL A 74 1.74 6.01 -11.56
N VAL A 75 1.34 6.73 -10.51
CA VAL A 75 1.69 8.13 -10.29
C VAL A 75 2.40 8.26 -8.94
N TYR A 76 3.63 8.79 -8.96
CA TYR A 76 4.39 9.10 -7.75
C TYR A 76 4.13 10.55 -7.30
N THR A 77 3.73 10.75 -6.04
CA THR A 77 3.43 12.07 -5.47
C THR A 77 4.67 12.78 -4.92
N GLY A 78 5.74 12.04 -4.64
CA GLY A 78 6.95 12.51 -3.95
C GLY A 78 6.76 12.74 -2.44
N ALA A 79 5.64 12.32 -1.85
CA ALA A 79 5.34 12.50 -0.45
C ALA A 79 4.53 11.32 0.11
N TRP A 80 4.84 10.90 1.34
CA TRP A 80 4.10 9.82 2.01
C TRP A 80 2.69 10.23 2.40
N ASN A 81 2.49 11.50 2.77
CA ASN A 81 1.19 12.03 3.17
C ASN A 81 1.01 13.46 2.64
N ASP A 82 0.32 13.58 1.51
CA ASP A 82 -0.06 14.86 0.89
C ASP A 82 -1.43 14.68 0.21
N PRO A 83 -2.54 14.86 0.95
CA PRO A 83 -3.89 14.66 0.44
C PRO A 83 -4.20 15.46 -0.82
N VAL A 84 -3.58 16.63 -1.00
CA VAL A 84 -3.80 17.46 -2.19
C VAL A 84 -3.19 16.79 -3.42
N LYS A 85 -1.93 16.35 -3.33
CA LYS A 85 -1.27 15.63 -4.43
C LYS A 85 -1.89 14.26 -4.67
N GLU A 86 -2.26 13.54 -3.62
CA GLU A 86 -2.89 12.23 -3.72
C GLU A 86 -4.25 12.31 -4.44
N ARG A 87 -5.06 13.32 -4.13
CA ARG A 87 -6.31 13.58 -4.85
C ARG A 87 -6.05 13.89 -6.32
N ALA A 88 -5.11 14.79 -6.61
CA ALA A 88 -4.76 15.14 -7.98
C ALA A 88 -4.26 13.92 -8.79
N ALA A 89 -3.38 13.10 -8.20
CA ALA A 89 -2.88 11.87 -8.80
C ALA A 89 -4.01 10.86 -9.06
N THR A 90 -4.91 10.66 -8.09
CA THR A 90 -6.05 9.75 -8.22
C THR A 90 -6.99 10.20 -9.33
N MET A 91 -7.33 11.49 -9.37
CA MET A 91 -8.18 12.07 -10.42
C MET A 91 -7.56 11.90 -11.81
N ALA A 92 -6.25 12.17 -11.95
CA ALA A 92 -5.54 11.98 -13.21
C ALA A 92 -5.55 10.52 -13.69
N LEU A 93 -5.45 9.54 -12.79
CA LEU A 93 -5.58 8.12 -13.13
C LEU A 93 -7.00 7.79 -13.62
N ILE A 94 -8.02 8.28 -12.92
CA ILE A 94 -9.43 8.08 -13.26
C ILE A 94 -9.75 8.71 -14.61
N ASP A 95 -9.28 9.93 -14.87
CA ASP A 95 -9.51 10.64 -16.13
C ASP A 95 -8.79 9.94 -17.31
N ASN A 96 -7.75 9.12 -17.03
CA ASN A 96 -7.12 8.21 -17.99
C ASN A 96 -7.83 6.85 -18.13
N GLY A 97 -9.00 6.69 -17.51
CA GLY A 97 -9.88 5.54 -17.66
C GLY A 97 -9.57 4.36 -16.73
N VAL A 98 -8.87 4.59 -15.62
CA VAL A 98 -8.74 3.59 -14.55
C VAL A 98 -10.08 3.42 -13.82
N ASP A 99 -10.45 2.18 -13.51
CA ASP A 99 -11.65 1.86 -12.72
C ASP A 99 -11.39 1.16 -11.38
N VAL A 100 -10.12 0.95 -11.01
CA VAL A 100 -9.69 0.54 -9.68
C VAL A 100 -8.37 1.21 -9.30
N VAL A 101 -8.30 1.84 -8.13
CA VAL A 101 -7.07 2.50 -7.65
C VAL A 101 -6.49 1.86 -6.38
N GLY A 102 -5.26 1.38 -6.48
CA GLY A 102 -4.43 1.00 -5.35
C GLY A 102 -3.59 2.16 -4.82
N GLN A 103 -3.02 2.00 -3.62
CA GLN A 103 -2.16 3.02 -3.04
C GLN A 103 -0.99 2.47 -2.23
N HIS A 104 0.07 3.28 -2.13
CA HIS A 104 1.15 3.19 -1.15
C HIS A 104 1.55 4.63 -0.76
N VAL A 105 0.55 5.31 -0.20
CA VAL A 105 0.60 6.60 0.51
C VAL A 105 -0.18 6.41 1.82
N ASP A 106 0.03 7.32 2.76
CA ASP A 106 -0.34 7.14 4.17
C ASP A 106 -1.75 7.69 4.49
N SER A 107 -2.35 8.43 3.56
CA SER A 107 -3.68 9.02 3.75
C SER A 107 -4.80 8.17 3.08
N PRO A 108 -6.05 8.28 3.55
CA PRO A 108 -7.19 7.60 2.91
C PRO A 108 -7.65 8.28 1.61
N THR A 109 -7.03 9.38 1.19
CA THR A 109 -7.53 10.22 0.10
C THR A 109 -7.75 9.48 -1.22
N PRO A 110 -6.87 8.60 -1.71
CA PRO A 110 -7.15 7.87 -2.96
C PRO A 110 -8.44 7.04 -2.89
N GLN A 111 -8.72 6.38 -1.76
CA GLN A 111 -9.95 5.60 -1.58
C GLN A 111 -11.20 6.50 -1.48
N ILE A 112 -11.08 7.66 -0.82
CA ILE A 112 -12.19 8.64 -0.76
C ILE A 112 -12.53 9.14 -2.16
N VAL A 113 -11.52 9.50 -2.97
CA VAL A 113 -11.73 9.94 -4.35
C VAL A 113 -12.30 8.83 -5.23
N ALA A 114 -11.84 7.59 -5.05
CA ALA A 114 -12.40 6.43 -5.74
C ALA A 114 -13.91 6.32 -5.47
N GLN A 115 -14.33 6.45 -4.21
CA GLN A 115 -15.74 6.43 -3.81
C GLN A 115 -16.53 7.60 -4.38
N GLU A 116 -16.01 8.81 -4.34
CA GLU A 116 -16.65 10.00 -4.93
C GLU A 116 -16.90 9.84 -6.44
N ARG A 117 -15.98 9.17 -7.14
CA ARG A 117 -16.05 8.92 -8.58
C ARG A 117 -16.73 7.59 -8.96
N GLY A 118 -17.18 6.82 -7.97
CA GLY A 118 -17.89 5.55 -8.19
C GLY A 118 -17.02 4.43 -8.76
N ILE A 119 -15.70 4.47 -8.55
CA ILE A 119 -14.76 3.40 -8.90
C ILE A 119 -14.31 2.63 -7.65
N HIS A 120 -13.67 1.48 -7.83
CA HIS A 120 -13.16 0.69 -6.70
C HIS A 120 -11.76 1.14 -6.27
N GLY A 121 -11.32 0.68 -5.09
CA GLY A 121 -9.96 0.88 -4.65
C GLY A 121 -9.47 -0.20 -3.68
N THR A 122 -8.15 -0.24 -3.49
CA THR A 122 -7.50 -1.10 -2.51
C THR A 122 -6.63 -0.29 -1.56
N GLY A 123 -6.88 -0.39 -0.26
CA GLY A 123 -6.23 0.39 0.77
C GLY A 123 -4.85 -0.11 1.20
N HIS A 124 -4.12 0.77 1.91
CA HIS A 124 -2.80 0.50 2.46
C HIS A 124 -2.73 0.95 3.93
N HIS A 125 -1.83 0.34 4.69
CA HIS A 125 -1.60 0.47 6.12
C HIS A 125 -2.67 -0.05 7.07
N ARG A 126 -3.94 0.25 6.81
CA ARG A 126 -5.08 -0.13 7.67
C ARG A 126 -6.31 -0.40 6.83
N ASP A 127 -7.38 -0.86 7.47
CA ASP A 127 -8.66 -1.01 6.79
C ASP A 127 -9.22 0.36 6.40
N LEU A 128 -9.21 0.66 5.09
CA LEU A 128 -9.70 1.94 4.57
C LEU A 128 -11.20 1.91 4.22
N SER A 129 -11.89 0.79 4.43
CA SER A 129 -13.36 0.75 4.32
C SER A 129 -14.03 1.65 5.36
N GLU A 130 -13.35 1.98 6.46
CA GLU A 130 -13.78 3.00 7.43
C GLU A 130 -14.04 4.38 6.77
N PHE A 131 -13.25 4.73 5.74
CA PHE A 131 -13.33 6.04 5.05
C PHE A 131 -14.11 5.95 3.74
N ALA A 132 -13.99 4.82 3.05
CA ALA A 132 -14.54 4.62 1.72
C ALA A 132 -15.19 3.22 1.58
N PRO A 133 -16.27 2.93 2.32
CA PRO A 133 -16.87 1.60 2.43
C PRO A 133 -17.44 1.06 1.11
N LYS A 134 -17.81 1.95 0.16
CA LYS A 134 -18.37 1.53 -1.14
C LYS A 134 -17.28 1.26 -2.19
N ALA A 135 -16.10 1.85 -2.04
CA ALA A 135 -15.01 1.70 -2.99
C ALA A 135 -14.00 0.62 -2.58
N THR A 136 -13.70 0.51 -1.29
CA THR A 136 -12.59 -0.32 -0.78
C THR A 136 -12.95 -1.80 -0.89
N VAL A 137 -12.28 -2.55 -1.78
CA VAL A 137 -12.50 -4.00 -1.97
C VAL A 137 -11.43 -4.87 -1.29
N CYS A 138 -10.31 -4.28 -0.89
CA CYS A 138 -9.22 -4.92 -0.15
C CYS A 138 -8.45 -3.85 0.61
N SER A 139 -7.81 -4.20 1.74
CA SER A 139 -6.82 -3.34 2.38
C SER A 139 -5.62 -4.18 2.84
N SER A 140 -4.42 -3.74 2.47
CA SER A 140 -3.17 -4.29 2.98
C SER A 140 -2.89 -3.70 4.37
N VAL A 141 -3.17 -4.46 5.42
CA VAL A 141 -3.13 -3.99 6.82
C VAL A 141 -1.82 -4.38 7.53
N TRP A 142 -1.25 -3.43 8.28
CA TRP A 142 -0.15 -3.71 9.19
C TRP A 142 -0.63 -4.19 10.55
N VAL A 143 0.06 -5.20 11.09
CA VAL A 143 -0.17 -5.74 12.43
C VAL A 143 1.15 -5.67 13.19
N TRP A 144 1.57 -4.44 13.50
CA TRP A 144 2.91 -4.13 14.02
C TRP A 144 3.18 -4.70 15.41
N ASP A 145 2.14 -4.82 16.23
CA ASP A 145 2.19 -5.35 17.59
C ASP A 145 2.73 -6.78 17.67
N ARG A 146 2.50 -7.59 16.63
CA ARG A 146 3.05 -8.95 16.53
C ARG A 146 4.58 -8.99 16.50
N PHE A 147 5.23 -7.94 15.98
CA PHE A 147 6.68 -7.80 15.98
C PHE A 147 7.13 -6.93 17.16
N LEU A 148 6.59 -5.72 17.28
CA LEU A 148 7.03 -4.74 18.27
C LEU A 148 6.75 -5.18 19.71
N GLY A 149 5.64 -5.88 19.97
CA GLY A 149 5.29 -6.34 21.32
C GLY A 149 6.36 -7.26 21.93
N PRO A 150 6.75 -8.36 21.25
CA PRO A 150 7.87 -9.20 21.66
C PRO A 150 9.21 -8.44 21.78
N GLU A 151 9.56 -7.58 20.81
CA GLU A 151 10.83 -6.85 20.86
C GLU A 151 10.90 -5.88 22.06
N LEU A 152 9.83 -5.13 22.33
CA LEU A 152 9.75 -4.25 23.49
C LEU A 152 9.93 -5.00 24.81
N LYS A 153 9.39 -6.23 24.93
CA LYS A 153 9.59 -7.06 26.14
C LYS A 153 11.06 -7.45 26.33
N LYS A 154 11.77 -7.81 25.27
CA LYS A 154 13.22 -8.12 25.34
C LYS A 154 14.03 -6.89 25.74
N ILE A 155 13.67 -5.72 25.19
CA ILE A 155 14.33 -4.44 25.50
C ILE A 155 14.16 -4.11 26.98
N ILE A 156 12.94 -4.20 27.51
CA ILE A 156 12.64 -3.95 28.93
C ILE A 156 13.38 -4.95 29.84
N ALA A 157 13.47 -6.22 29.44
CA ALA A 157 14.19 -7.25 30.18
C ALA A 157 15.73 -7.10 30.14
N GLY A 158 16.26 -6.17 29.35
CA GLY A 158 17.71 -5.95 29.20
C GLY A 158 18.44 -7.05 28.43
N ASN A 159 17.73 -7.92 27.71
CA ASN A 159 18.30 -9.05 26.95
C ASN A 159 18.07 -8.95 25.43
N TRP A 160 17.67 -7.77 24.94
CA TRP A 160 17.53 -7.53 23.51
C TRP A 160 18.88 -7.49 22.81
N THR A 161 18.93 -8.15 21.65
CA THR A 161 20.02 -8.08 20.68
C THR A 161 19.44 -7.72 19.32
N PRO A 162 20.06 -6.79 18.57
CA PRO A 162 19.63 -6.42 17.23
C PRO A 162 19.77 -7.55 16.19
#